data_AF-A0A6P4EFS3-F1
#
_entry.id   AF-A0A6P4EFS3-F1
#
_cell.length_a   1.000
_cell.length_b   1.000
_cell.length_c   1.000
_cell.angle_alpha   90.00
_cell.angle_beta   90.00
_cell.angle_gamma   90.00
#
_symmetry.space_group_name_H-M   'P 1'
#
loop_
_entity.id
_entity.type
_entity.pdbx_description
1 polymer ?
#
loop_
_entity_poly.entity_id
_entity_poly.type
_entity_poly.pdbx_seq_one_letter_code
_entity_poly.pdbx_strand_id
1 'polypeptide(L)'
;MSRQNVIQLFYGTALLTAIMVAPLVTLQLHLDRNELPTAYFRYPGVLSTAVMSLVLTCMAMAPYLVTPTHLETKHKKKYFLAMLPWILVCWFKFAINVKLQLKAIFHVANGNEPQGLVFALVAYCAIFGLALEQMLHWGVIYHLMTEGVLTSVTNFCLPRRAS
;
A
#
# COMPACT_ATOMS: atom_id res chain seq x y z
N MET A 1 -4.40 -9.87 19.92
CA MET A 1 -4.47 -9.34 18.53
C MET A 1 -5.70 -9.96 17.87
N SER A 2 -6.65 -9.15 17.39
CA SER A 2 -7.87 -9.66 16.74
C SER A 2 -7.54 -10.30 15.38
N ARG A 3 -8.30 -11.32 14.96
CA ARG A 3 -8.19 -11.96 13.63
C ARG A 3 -8.29 -10.93 12.49
N GLN A 4 -9.07 -9.88 12.67
CA GLN A 4 -9.22 -8.79 11.70
C GLN A 4 -7.92 -7.99 11.52
N ASN A 5 -7.19 -7.72 12.60
CA ASN A 5 -5.92 -6.98 12.55
C ASN A 5 -4.85 -7.78 11.79
N VAL A 6 -4.84 -9.11 11.94
CA VAL A 6 -3.92 -10.00 11.23
C VAL A 6 -4.24 -10.01 9.74
N ILE A 7 -5.51 -10.10 9.36
CA ILE A 7 -5.94 -10.03 7.94
C ILE A 7 -5.53 -8.69 7.33
N GLN A 8 -5.77 -7.58 8.03
CA GLN A 8 -5.43 -6.25 7.53
C GLN A 8 -3.90 -6.04 7.41
N LEU A 9 -3.10 -6.66 8.30
CA LEU A 9 -1.65 -6.68 8.22
C LEU A 9 -1.17 -7.39 6.96
N PHE A 10 -1.68 -8.59 6.70
CA PHE A 10 -1.32 -9.34 5.48
C PHE A 10 -1.79 -8.61 4.23
N TYR A 11 -2.99 -8.03 4.25
CA TYR A 11 -3.52 -7.24 3.14
C TYR A 11 -2.63 -6.03 2.81
N GLY A 12 -2.30 -5.20 3.81
CA GLY A 12 -1.43 -4.04 3.62
C GLY A 12 -0.01 -4.42 3.19
N THR A 13 0.50 -5.54 3.69
CA THR A 13 1.82 -6.07 3.30
C THR A 13 1.81 -6.56 1.86
N ALA A 14 0.77 -7.31 1.45
CA ALA A 14 0.62 -7.81 0.09
C ALA A 14 0.50 -6.66 -0.93
N LEU A 15 -0.30 -5.64 -0.60
CA LEU A 15 -0.44 -4.42 -1.41
C LEU A 15 0.89 -3.69 -1.61
N LEU A 16 1.59 -3.38 -0.51
CA LEU A 16 2.86 -2.68 -0.61
C LEU A 16 3.91 -3.52 -1.34
N THR A 17 3.92 -4.84 -1.11
CA THR A 17 4.80 -5.77 -1.82
C THR A 17 4.50 -5.75 -3.31
N ALA A 18 3.23 -5.81 -3.73
CA ALA A 18 2.85 -5.73 -5.14
C ALA A 18 3.31 -4.43 -5.81
N ILE A 19 3.22 -3.30 -5.08
CA ILE A 19 3.70 -1.99 -5.54
C ILE A 19 5.23 -1.93 -5.63
N MET A 20 5.93 -2.54 -4.67
CA MET A 20 7.40 -2.54 -4.63
C MET A 20 8.04 -3.54 -5.59
N VAL A 21 7.40 -4.68 -5.84
CA VAL A 21 7.89 -5.79 -6.70
C VAL A 21 7.63 -5.52 -8.18
N ALA A 22 6.79 -4.52 -8.50
CA ALA A 22 6.56 -4.13 -9.88
C ALA A 22 7.89 -4.03 -10.64
N PRO A 23 8.01 -4.75 -11.78
CA PRO A 23 9.30 -5.11 -12.32
C PRO A 23 10.09 -3.86 -12.71
N LEU A 24 11.37 -3.84 -12.34
CA LEU A 24 12.28 -2.90 -12.95
C LEU A 24 12.35 -3.25 -14.44
N VAL A 25 11.70 -2.44 -15.26
CA VAL A 25 11.82 -2.53 -16.71
C VAL A 25 13.18 -1.96 -17.09
N THR A 26 14.17 -2.85 -17.22
CA THR A 26 15.46 -2.48 -17.79
C THR A 26 15.32 -2.50 -19.31
N LEU A 27 15.11 -1.33 -19.91
CA LEU A 27 15.25 -1.15 -21.35
C LEU A 27 16.73 -1.27 -21.71
N GLN A 28 17.10 -2.38 -22.35
CA GLN A 28 18.35 -2.42 -23.10
C GLN A 28 18.09 -1.77 -24.45
N LEU A 29 18.57 -0.54 -24.63
CA LEU A 29 18.75 0.04 -25.95
C LEU A 29 19.90 -0.71 -26.63
N HIS A 30 19.58 -1.74 -27.43
CA HIS A 30 20.55 -2.25 -28.39
C HIS A 30 20.60 -1.27 -29.57
N LEU A 31 21.78 -0.70 -29.78
CA LEU A 31 22.07 0.29 -30.82
C LEU A 31 22.46 -0.39 -32.15
N ASP A 32 22.03 -1.65 -32.36
CA ASP A 32 22.31 -2.39 -33.58
C ASP A 32 21.06 -2.46 -34.47
N ARG A 33 21.26 -2.20 -35.76
CA ARG A 33 20.22 -1.79 -36.72
C ARG A 33 19.28 -2.92 -37.17
N ASN A 34 19.53 -4.15 -36.70
CA ASN A 34 18.88 -5.37 -37.19
C ASN A 34 18.20 -6.24 -36.10
N GLU A 35 18.22 -5.84 -34.82
CA GLU A 35 17.64 -6.66 -33.74
C GLU A 35 16.40 -6.01 -33.12
N LEU A 36 15.33 -6.79 -32.95
CA LEU A 36 14.08 -6.33 -32.35
C LEU A 36 14.31 -5.85 -30.91
N PRO A 37 13.66 -4.76 -30.47
CA PRO A 37 13.80 -4.23 -29.12
C PRO A 37 13.26 -5.24 -28.09
N THR A 38 14.15 -5.96 -27.42
CA THR A 38 13.82 -6.89 -26.32
C THR A 38 13.90 -6.20 -24.97
N ALA A 39 12.79 -6.19 -24.22
CA ALA A 39 12.75 -5.71 -22.84
C ALA A 39 12.99 -6.87 -21.86
N TYR A 40 14.03 -6.78 -21.01
CA TYR A 40 14.26 -7.72 -19.92
C TYR A 40 13.63 -7.20 -18.63
N PHE A 41 12.82 -8.04 -17.98
CA PHE A 41 12.21 -7.75 -16.68
C PHE A 41 13.06 -8.36 -15.56
N ARG A 42 13.72 -7.53 -14.76
CA ARG A 42 14.47 -7.99 -13.59
C ARG A 42 13.65 -7.74 -12.34
N TYR A 43 13.27 -8.81 -11.66
CA TYR A 43 12.60 -8.73 -10.35
C TYR A 43 13.68 -8.65 -9.27
N PRO A 44 13.88 -7.49 -8.61
CA PRO A 44 14.74 -7.43 -7.43
C PRO A 44 14.18 -8.35 -6.34
N GLY A 45 15.06 -8.86 -5.46
CA GLY A 45 14.75 -9.92 -4.51
C GLY A 45 13.40 -9.76 -3.80
N VAL A 46 12.41 -10.55 -4.22
CA VAL A 46 11.01 -10.47 -3.75
C VAL A 46 10.93 -10.61 -2.23
N LEU A 47 11.82 -11.41 -1.65
CA LEU A 47 11.90 -11.62 -0.21
C LEU A 47 12.29 -10.35 0.56
N SER A 48 13.28 -9.57 0.07
CA SER A 48 13.70 -8.35 0.77
C SER A 48 12.64 -7.26 0.67
N THR A 49 11.93 -7.17 -0.45
CA THR A 49 10.78 -6.26 -0.61
C THR A 49 9.59 -6.67 0.25
N ALA A 50 9.33 -7.97 0.40
CA ALA A 50 8.27 -8.47 1.28
C ALA A 50 8.58 -8.19 2.75
N VAL A 51 9.83 -8.41 3.18
CA VAL A 51 10.26 -8.09 4.56
C VAL A 51 10.18 -6.59 4.84
N MET A 52 10.66 -5.73 3.93
CA MET A 52 10.51 -4.28 4.08
C MET A 52 9.03 -3.86 4.14
N SER A 53 8.19 -4.46 3.28
CA SER A 53 6.75 -4.17 3.27
C SER A 53 6.10 -4.56 4.59
N LEU A 54 6.44 -5.73 5.12
CA LEU A 54 5.93 -6.20 6.41
C LEU A 54 6.34 -5.26 7.54
N VAL A 55 7.60 -4.85 7.61
CA VAL A 55 8.08 -3.91 8.64
C VAL A 55 7.33 -2.58 8.56
N LEU A 56 7.18 -2.03 7.35
CA LEU A 56 6.46 -0.77 7.14
C LEU A 56 4.97 -0.89 7.48
N THR A 57 4.32 -2.00 7.14
CA THR A 57 2.91 -2.23 7.50
C THR A 57 2.75 -2.44 9.00
N CYS A 58 3.67 -3.16 9.65
CA CYS A 58 3.70 -3.27 11.11
C CYS A 58 3.85 -1.90 11.78
N MET A 59 4.71 -1.03 11.26
CA MET A 59 4.86 0.35 11.75
C MET A 59 3.57 1.16 11.56
N ALA A 60 2.97 1.10 10.37
CA ALA A 60 1.71 1.80 10.09
C ALA A 60 0.56 1.29 10.96
N MET A 61 0.56 -0.01 11.30
CA MET A 61 -0.44 -0.64 12.15
C MET A 61 -0.08 -0.66 13.64
N ALA A 62 1.10 -0.20 14.04
CA ALA A 62 1.53 -0.11 15.44
C ALA A 62 0.52 0.60 16.37
N PRO A 63 -0.16 1.69 15.96
CA PRO A 63 -1.21 2.33 16.76
C PRO A 63 -2.31 1.36 17.20
N TYR A 64 -2.69 0.43 16.31
CA TYR A 64 -3.79 -0.52 16.48
C TYR A 64 -3.39 -1.75 17.29
N LEU A 65 -2.10 -2.05 17.36
CA LEU A 65 -1.58 -3.25 18.01
C LEU A 65 -1.12 -3.01 19.44
N VAL A 66 -0.63 -1.81 19.74
CA VAL A 66 0.09 -1.52 20.98
C VAL A 66 -0.71 -0.62 21.92
N THR A 67 -1.67 0.16 21.42
CA THR A 67 -2.31 1.18 22.27
C THR A 67 -3.57 0.65 22.96
N PRO A 68 -3.61 0.57 24.30
CA PRO A 68 -4.87 0.50 25.02
C PRO A 68 -5.61 1.83 24.88
N THR A 69 -6.93 1.76 24.71
CA THR A 69 -7.90 2.86 24.49
C THR A 69 -7.75 4.07 25.42
N HIS A 70 -7.06 3.94 26.54
CA HIS A 70 -6.86 5.01 27.52
C HIS A 70 -5.66 5.94 27.24
N LEU A 71 -4.73 5.56 26.35
CA LEU A 71 -3.51 6.34 26.03
C LEU A 71 -3.61 7.15 24.71
N GLU A 72 -4.73 7.03 24.00
CA GLU A 72 -4.92 7.57 22.64
C GLU A 72 -4.89 9.11 22.57
N THR A 73 -5.28 9.81 23.63
CA THR A 73 -5.45 11.27 23.60
C THR A 73 -4.14 12.05 23.65
N LYS A 74 -3.05 11.48 24.21
CA LYS A 74 -1.81 12.23 24.49
C LYS A 74 -0.80 12.24 23.34
N HIS A 75 -0.90 11.31 22.38
CA HIS A 75 0.14 11.09 21.36
C HIS A 75 -0.38 11.01 19.91
N LYS A 76 -1.47 11.71 19.60
CA LYS A 76 -2.10 11.78 18.26
C LYS A 76 -1.08 11.97 17.12
N LYS A 77 -0.16 12.94 17.23
CA LYS A 77 0.86 13.19 16.20
C LYS A 77 1.78 12.00 15.90
N LYS A 78 2.06 11.12 16.88
CA LYS A 78 2.94 9.97 16.69
C LYS A 78 2.29 8.90 15.81
N TYR A 79 0.96 8.77 15.84
CA TYR A 79 0.24 7.81 15.01
C TYR A 79 0.29 8.17 13.54
N PHE A 80 0.06 9.44 13.21
CA PHE A 80 0.21 9.92 11.84
C PHE A 80 1.66 9.76 11.34
N LEU A 81 2.64 10.04 12.21
CA LEU A 81 4.05 9.87 11.90
C LEU A 81 4.43 8.40 11.62
N ALA A 82 3.77 7.44 12.26
CA ALA A 82 4.02 6.01 12.03
C ALA A 82 3.46 5.50 10.68
N MET A 83 2.39 6.12 10.17
CA MET A 83 1.79 5.77 8.87
C MET A 83 2.54 6.41 7.69
N LEU A 84 3.11 7.60 7.89
CA LEU A 84 3.80 8.38 6.87
C LEU A 84 4.85 7.59 6.06
N PRO A 85 5.77 6.82 6.67
CA PRO A 85 6.76 6.05 5.91
C PRO A 85 6.13 5.08 4.91
N TRP A 86 5.05 4.39 5.29
CA TRP A 86 4.34 3.46 4.42
C TRP A 86 3.72 4.20 3.22
N ILE A 87 3.06 5.32 3.49
CA ILE A 87 2.46 6.19 2.46
C ILE A 87 3.54 6.67 1.50
N LEU A 88 4.62 7.27 2.01
CA LEU A 88 5.69 7.83 1.18
C LEU A 88 6.33 6.78 0.27
N VAL A 89 6.64 5.59 0.80
CA VAL A 89 7.21 4.49 0.01
C VAL A 89 6.23 4.06 -1.09
N CYS A 90 4.95 3.90 -0.75
CA CYS A 90 3.91 3.54 -1.69
C CYS A 90 3.80 4.54 -2.84
N TRP A 91 3.70 5.84 -2.53
CA TRP A 91 3.62 6.91 -3.54
C TRP A 91 4.87 7.01 -4.40
N PHE A 92 6.05 6.98 -3.80
CA PHE A 92 7.32 7.12 -4.51
C PHE A 92 7.56 5.93 -5.46
N LYS A 93 7.31 4.71 -5.00
CA LYS A 93 7.45 3.50 -5.82
C LYS A 93 6.43 3.48 -6.95
N PHE A 94 5.18 3.85 -6.68
CA PHE A 94 4.16 3.99 -7.70
C PHE A 94 4.59 4.97 -8.81
N ALA A 95 5.02 6.18 -8.44
CA ALA A 95 5.43 7.20 -9.40
C ALA A 95 6.62 6.76 -10.27
N ILE A 96 7.63 6.14 -9.66
CA ILE A 96 8.79 5.61 -10.41
C ILE A 96 8.36 4.52 -11.39
N ASN A 97 7.56 3.56 -10.93
CA ASN A 97 7.15 2.42 -11.75
C ASN A 97 6.22 2.84 -12.90
N VAL A 98 5.29 3.77 -12.67
CA VAL A 98 4.46 4.36 -13.73
C VAL A 98 5.33 5.09 -14.75
N LYS A 99 6.29 5.91 -14.30
CA LYS A 99 7.21 6.62 -15.21
C LYS A 99 8.03 5.64 -16.06
N LEU A 100 8.49 4.53 -15.48
CA LEU A 100 9.23 3.49 -16.21
C LEU A 100 8.33 2.76 -17.22
N GLN A 101 7.13 2.35 -16.83
CA GLN A 101 6.19 1.67 -17.72
C GLN A 101 5.75 2.58 -18.88
N LEU A 102 5.48 3.86 -18.64
CA LEU A 102 5.17 4.82 -19.71
C LEU A 102 6.33 4.97 -20.68
N LYS A 103 7.58 5.08 -20.19
CA LYS A 103 8.76 5.11 -21.05
C LYS A 103 8.90 3.85 -21.90
N ALA A 104 8.60 2.68 -21.33
CA ALA A 104 8.62 1.41 -22.05
C ALA A 104 7.54 1.35 -23.13
N ILE A 105 6.31 1.78 -22.82
CA ILE A 105 5.21 1.87 -23.79
C ILE A 105 5.60 2.79 -24.96
N PHE A 106 6.11 3.99 -24.69
CA PHE A 106 6.54 4.92 -25.74
C PHE A 106 7.67 4.37 -26.61
N HIS A 107 8.61 3.62 -26.02
CA HIS A 107 9.72 3.04 -26.77
C HIS A 107 9.26 1.88 -27.68
N VAL A 108 8.31 1.08 -27.21
CA VAL A 108 7.81 -0.11 -27.91
C VAL A 108 6.72 0.26 -28.94
N ALA A 109 6.02 1.39 -28.76
CA ALA A 109 4.92 1.83 -29.61
C ALA A 109 5.27 2.00 -31.11
N ASN A 110 6.54 2.18 -31.45
CA ASN A 110 6.98 2.37 -32.84
C ASN A 110 7.30 1.06 -33.60
N GLY A 111 7.24 -0.11 -32.97
CA GLY A 111 7.63 -1.35 -33.65
C GLY A 111 7.13 -2.68 -33.06
N ASN A 112 6.56 -2.70 -31.85
CA ASN A 112 6.02 -3.90 -31.21
C ASN A 112 4.64 -3.58 -30.61
N GLU A 113 3.75 -4.58 -30.50
CA GLU A 113 2.39 -4.41 -29.98
C GLU A 113 2.41 -3.99 -28.48
N PRO A 114 2.07 -2.72 -28.13
CA PRO A 114 2.23 -2.23 -26.75
C PRO A 114 1.08 -2.63 -25.83
N GLN A 115 0.06 -3.34 -26.34
CA GLN A 115 -1.20 -3.63 -25.65
C GLN A 115 -0.98 -4.33 -24.30
N GLY A 116 -0.03 -5.27 -24.23
CA GLY A 116 0.31 -5.98 -22.99
C GLY A 116 0.89 -5.05 -21.92
N LEU A 117 1.72 -4.07 -22.29
CA LEU A 117 2.26 -3.08 -21.34
C LEU A 117 1.19 -2.09 -20.88
N VAL A 118 0.27 -1.70 -21.77
CA VAL A 118 -0.87 -0.83 -21.42
C VAL A 118 -1.78 -1.54 -20.42
N PHE A 119 -2.11 -2.81 -20.65
CA PHE A 119 -2.91 -3.60 -19.72
C PHE A 119 -2.22 -3.75 -18.35
N ALA A 120 -0.91 -4.01 -18.35
CA ALA A 120 -0.13 -4.09 -17.11
C ALA A 120 -0.14 -2.76 -16.34
N LEU A 121 -0.08 -1.62 -17.02
CA LEU A 121 -0.18 -0.29 -16.39
C LEU A 121 -1.56 -0.06 -15.78
N VAL A 122 -2.64 -0.43 -16.48
CA VAL A 122 -4.00 -0.32 -15.94
C VAL A 122 -4.16 -1.19 -14.69
N ALA A 123 -3.70 -2.45 -14.73
CA ALA A 123 -3.73 -3.33 -13.57
C ALA A 123 -2.92 -2.76 -12.40
N TYR A 124 -1.75 -2.16 -12.68
CA TYR A 124 -0.92 -1.53 -11.66
C TYR A 124 -1.60 -0.31 -11.03
N CYS A 125 -2.29 0.51 -11.82
CA CYS A 125 -3.11 1.62 -11.32
C CYS A 125 -4.27 1.13 -10.43
N ALA A 126 -4.91 0.01 -10.77
CA ALA A 126 -5.96 -0.58 -9.94
C ALA A 126 -5.41 -1.04 -8.57
N ILE A 127 -4.24 -1.68 -8.55
CA ILE A 127 -3.56 -2.07 -7.30
C ILE A 127 -3.23 -0.84 -6.45
N PHE A 128 -2.78 0.25 -7.08
CA PHE A 128 -2.55 1.50 -6.35
C PHE A 128 -3.84 2.12 -5.83
N GLY A 129 -4.96 2.00 -6.55
CA GLY A 129 -6.29 2.38 -6.07
C GLY A 129 -6.67 1.68 -4.77
N LEU A 130 -6.43 0.37 -4.68
CA LEU A 130 -6.63 -0.40 -3.44
C LEU A 130 -5.70 0.07 -2.30
N ALA A 131 -4.47 0.50 -2.63
CA ALA A 131 -3.57 1.08 -1.63
C ALA A 131 -4.08 2.45 -1.14
N LEU A 132 -4.65 3.29 -2.03
CA LEU A 132 -5.28 4.55 -1.64
C LEU A 132 -6.48 4.31 -0.72
N GLU A 133 -7.32 3.30 -1.01
CA GLU A 133 -8.42 2.92 -0.12
C GLU A 133 -7.90 2.56 1.27
N GLN A 134 -6.83 1.77 1.36
CA GLN A 134 -6.19 1.43 2.63
C GLN A 134 -5.63 2.67 3.37
N MET A 135 -5.01 3.61 2.65
CA MET A 135 -4.53 4.88 3.25
C MET A 135 -5.69 5.71 3.80
N LEU A 136 -6.80 5.77 3.05
CA LEU A 136 -7.99 6.55 3.42
C LEU A 136 -8.68 5.91 4.63
N HIS A 137 -8.77 4.58 4.66
CA HIS A 137 -9.26 3.83 5.82
C HIS A 137 -8.42 4.12 7.08
N TRP A 138 -7.10 4.09 6.99
CA TRP A 138 -6.24 4.46 8.11
C TRP A 138 -6.36 5.94 8.51
N GLY A 139 -6.56 6.84 7.54
CA GLY A 139 -6.82 8.26 7.78
C GLY A 139 -8.13 8.51 8.51
N VAL A 140 -9.21 7.82 8.14
CA VAL A 140 -10.51 7.88 8.81
C VAL A 140 -10.39 7.39 10.25
N ILE A 141 -9.71 6.26 10.47
CA ILE A 141 -9.53 5.74 11.83
C ILE A 141 -8.68 6.70 12.68
N TYR A 142 -7.62 7.26 12.10
CA TYR A 142 -6.85 8.32 12.76
C TYR A 142 -7.75 9.48 13.17
N HIS A 143 -8.58 10.00 12.25
CA HIS A 143 -9.51 11.09 12.56
C HIS A 143 -10.50 10.71 13.67
N LEU A 144 -11.12 9.53 13.61
CA LEU A 144 -12.05 9.03 14.63
C LEU A 144 -11.39 8.93 16.01
N MET A 145 -10.16 8.44 16.10
CA MET A 145 -9.38 8.40 17.34
C MET A 145 -9.01 9.80 17.85
N THR A 146 -8.76 10.75 16.94
CA THR A 146 -8.36 12.12 17.32
C THR A 146 -9.51 13.05 17.67
N GLU A 147 -10.68 12.90 17.07
CA GLU A 147 -11.82 13.79 17.26
C GLU A 147 -12.70 13.40 18.45
N GLY A 148 -12.39 12.29 19.13
CA GLY A 148 -13.10 11.92 20.36
C GLY A 148 -14.58 11.64 20.10
N VAL A 149 -14.93 11.10 18.92
CA VAL A 149 -16.27 10.54 18.67
C VAL A 149 -16.41 9.30 19.55
N LEU A 150 -16.79 9.57 20.80
CA LEU A 150 -17.17 8.60 21.79
C LEU A 150 -18.40 7.88 21.25
N THR A 151 -18.21 6.76 20.56
CA THR A 151 -19.30 5.78 20.39
C THR A 151 -19.51 5.13 21.75
N SER A 152 -20.08 5.89 22.70
CA SER A 152 -20.61 5.29 23.93
C SER A 152 -21.86 4.52 23.54
N VAL A 153 -21.68 3.27 23.14
CA VAL A 153 -22.76 2.30 23.22
C VAL A 153 -22.91 1.96 24.69
N THR A 154 -23.62 2.82 25.43
CA THR A 154 -24.09 2.49 26.77
C THR A 154 -25.16 1.43 26.61
N ASN A 155 -24.77 0.17 26.78
CA ASN A 155 -25.74 -0.89 27.05
C ASN A 155 -26.36 -0.59 28.43
N PHE A 156 -27.47 0.15 28.43
CA PHE A 156 -28.34 0.23 29.59
C PHE A 156 -28.97 -1.16 29.77
N CYS A 157 -28.32 -2.01 30.57
CA CYS A 157 -29.00 -3.14 31.21
C CYS A 157 -30.02 -2.54 32.18
N LEU A 158 -31.25 -2.35 31.69
CA LEU A 158 -32.40 -2.05 32.54
C LEU A 158 -32.56 -3.21 33.54
N PRO A 159 -32.61 -2.95 34.85
CA PRO A 159 -32.87 -3.99 35.83
C PRO A 159 -34.28 -4.53 35.59
N ARG A 160 -34.35 -5.80 35.19
CA ARG A 160 -35.60 -6.55 35.06
C ARG A 160 -36.22 -6.64 36.46
N ARG A 161 -37.23 -5.80 36.74
CA ARG A 161 -38.04 -5.92 37.96
C ARG A 161 -38.62 -7.34 38.01
N ALA A 162 -38.26 -8.08 39.04
CA ALA A 162 -38.93 -9.32 39.39
C ALA A 162 -40.31 -8.97 39.95
N SER A 163 -41.35 -9.52 39.34
CA SER A 163 -42.72 -9.61 39.87
C SER A 163 -42.95 -11.04 40.31
#